data_AF-A0A1E5PIY2-F1
#
_entry.id   AF-A0A1E5PIY2-F1
#
_cell.length_a   1.000
_cell.length_b   1.000
_cell.length_c   1.000
_cell.angle_alpha   90.00
_cell.angle_beta   90.00
_cell.angle_gamma   90.00
#
_symmetry.space_group_name_H-M   'P 1'
#
loop_
_entity.id
_entity.type
_entity.pdbx_description
1 polymer ?
#
loop_
_entity_poly.entity_id
_entity_poly.type
_entity_poly.pdbx_seq_one_letter_code
_entity_poly.pdbx_strand_id
1 'polypeptide(L)' 'MTVPGMETPPGECPQCWQHAYDRRVHRKLKPREDCPQCVDHMVNGCPYLVPKRKSSWW' A
#
# COMPACT_ATOMS: atom_id res chain seq x y z
N MET A 1 -6.60 -7.59 15.86
CA MET A 1 -5.64 -8.50 15.22
C MET A 1 -4.79 -7.67 14.26
N THR A 2 -3.72 -7.02 14.74
CA THR A 2 -2.78 -6.25 13.91
C THR A 2 -1.58 -7.14 13.63
N VAL A 3 -1.35 -7.48 12.36
CA VAL A 3 -0.19 -8.29 11.95
C VAL A 3 1.08 -7.50 12.23
N PRO A 4 2.00 -7.99 13.09
CA PRO A 4 3.25 -7.31 13.39
C PRO A 4 4.28 -7.63 12.29
N GLY A 5 4.91 -6.62 11.70
CA GLY A 5 6.16 -6.83 10.93
C GLY A 5 6.27 -6.23 9.52
N MET A 6 5.33 -5.39 9.07
CA MET A 6 5.58 -4.54 7.90
C MET A 6 5.12 -3.13 8.22
N GLU A 7 6.01 -2.39 8.86
CA GLU A 7 5.84 -0.95 9.02
C GLU A 7 5.81 -0.35 7.61
N THR A 8 4.61 0.00 7.19
CA THR A 8 4.36 0.64 5.90
C THR A 8 5.14 1.95 5.89
N PRO A 9 6.08 2.13 4.95
CA PRO A 9 7.00 3.24 5.05
C PRO A 9 6.24 4.57 4.99
N PRO A 10 6.75 5.60 5.68
CA PRO A 10 6.14 6.91 5.70
C PRO A 10 5.93 7.43 4.26
N GLY A 11 4.69 7.75 3.91
CA GLY A 11 4.29 8.16 2.57
C GLY A 11 3.68 7.09 1.68
N GLU A 12 3.68 5.83 2.12
CA GLU A 12 3.01 4.74 1.41
C GLU A 12 1.64 4.42 2.00
N CYS A 13 0.78 3.82 1.18
CA CYS A 13 -0.56 3.38 1.56
C CYS A 13 -0.47 1.99 2.21
N PRO A 14 -0.86 1.81 3.48
CA PRO A 14 -0.68 0.55 4.18
C PRO A 14 -1.48 -0.59 3.58
N GLN A 15 -2.64 -0.27 3.02
CA GLN A 15 -3.47 -1.23 2.28
C GLN A 15 -2.75 -1.71 1.01
N CYS A 16 -2.20 -0.81 0.19
CA CYS A 16 -1.47 -1.18 -1.03
C CYS A 16 -0.23 -2.00 -0.71
N TRP A 17 0.49 -1.62 0.36
CA TRP A 17 1.63 -2.37 0.84
C TRP A 17 1.22 -3.79 1.24
N GLN A 18 0.20 -3.94 2.10
CA GLN A 18 -0.29 -5.28 2.46
C GLN A 18 -0.75 -6.07 1.24
N HIS A 19 -1.40 -5.42 0.27
CA HIS A 19 -1.82 -6.01 -1.00
C HIS A 19 -0.65 -6.54 -1.83
N ALA A 20 0.48 -5.82 -1.83
CA ALA A 20 1.69 -6.22 -2.55
C ALA A 20 2.33 -7.49 -1.96
N TYR A 21 2.25 -7.69 -0.65
CA TYR A 21 2.81 -8.86 0.02
C TYR A 21 1.81 -10.03 0.12
N ASP A 22 0.51 -9.76 0.13
CA ASP A 22 -0.51 -10.81 0.15
C ASP A 22 -0.75 -11.36 -1.27
N ARG A 23 -0.10 -12.47 -1.60
CA ARG A 23 -0.30 -13.13 -2.90
C ARG A 23 -1.70 -13.73 -3.08
N ARG A 24 -2.50 -13.86 -2.01
CA ARG A 24 -3.85 -14.44 -2.08
C ARG A 24 -4.82 -13.54 -2.81
N VAL A 25 -4.65 -12.22 -2.71
CA VAL A 25 -5.49 -11.26 -3.41
C VAL A 25 -5.20 -11.23 -4.91
N HIS A 26 -3.95 -11.51 -5.30
CA HIS A 26 -3.58 -11.71 -6.71
C HIS A 26 -3.93 -13.10 -7.26
N ARG A 27 -4.47 -14.01 -6.44
CA ARG A 27 -4.84 -15.37 -6.88
C ARG A 27 -5.90 -15.38 -7.98
N LYS A 28 -6.75 -14.35 -8.05
CA LYS A 28 -7.79 -14.19 -9.06
C LYS A 28 -7.36 -13.36 -10.27
N LEU A 29 -6.22 -12.68 -10.18
CA LEU A 29 -5.67 -11.86 -11.26
C LEU A 29 -4.91 -12.75 -12.25
N LYS A 30 -4.96 -12.42 -13.54
CA LYS A 30 -4.17 -13.14 -14.55
C LYS A 30 -2.68 -12.90 -14.33
N PRO A 31 -1.80 -13.76 -14.87
CA PRO A 31 -0.38 -13.49 -14.89
C PRO A 31 -0.14 -12.11 -15.54
N ARG A 32 0.51 -11.20 -14.79
CA ARG A 32 0.83 -9.81 -15.20
C ARG A 32 -0.36 -8.84 -15.27
N GLU A 33 -1.48 -9.18 -14.66
CA GLU A 33 -2.60 -8.25 -14.49
C GLU A 33 -2.41 -7.46 -13.19
N ASP A 34 -2.32 -6.14 -13.30
CA ASP A 34 -2.25 -5.25 -12.14
C ASP A 34 -3.61 -5.12 -11.47
N CYS A 35 -3.63 -5.10 -10.14
CA CYS A 35 -4.86 -4.91 -9.39
C CYS A 35 -5.43 -3.51 -9.68
N PRO A 36 -6.70 -3.39 -10.13
CA PRO A 36 -7.29 -2.09 -10.47
C PRO A 36 -7.33 -1.15 -9.26
N GLN A 37 -7.47 -1.65 -8.03
CA GLN A 37 -7.38 -0.82 -6.83
C GLN A 37 -5.97 -0.25 -6.60
N CYS A 38 -4.93 -1.04 -6.85
CA CYS A 38 -3.55 -0.56 -6.72
C CYS A 38 -3.23 0.49 -7.78
N VAL A 39 -3.67 0.27 -9.02
CA VAL A 39 -3.52 1.23 -10.11
C VAL A 39 -4.32 2.51 -9.83
N ASP A 40 -5.57 2.39 -9.38
CA ASP A 40 -6.41 3.51 -8.98
C ASP A 40 -5.75 4.34 -7.88
N HIS A 41 -5.27 3.70 -6.81
CA HIS A 41 -4.55 4.40 -5.74
C HIS A 41 -3.24 5.04 -6.20
N MET A 42 -2.58 4.49 -7.22
CA MET A 42 -1.36 5.07 -7.80
C MET A 42 -1.67 6.30 -8.68
N VAL A 43 -2.78 6.27 -9.43
CA VAL A 43 -3.18 7.32 -10.38
C VAL A 43 -3.96 8.44 -9.69
N ASN A 44 -4.96 8.09 -8.88
CA ASN A 44 -5.86 9.02 -8.19
C ASN A 44 -5.35 9.42 -6.79
N GLY A 45 -4.35 8.70 -6.28
CA GLY A 45 -3.80 8.89 -4.94
C GLY A 45 -4.59 8.11 -3.87
N CYS A 46 -3.87 7.55 -2.89
CA CYS A 46 -4.50 6.89 -1.74
C CYS A 46 -4.92 7.96 -0.70
N PRO A 47 -6.18 7.93 -0.20
CA PRO A 47 -6.66 8.89 0.79
C PRO A 47 -6.01 8.71 2.17
N TYR A 48 -5.42 7.53 2.43
CA TYR A 48 -4.76 7.20 3.68
C TYR A 48 -3.31 6.77 3.45
N LEU A 49 -2.41 7.74 3.49
CA LEU A 49 -0.98 7.50 3.47
C LEU A 49 -0.44 7.56 4.90
N VAL A 50 0.54 6.71 5.21
CA VAL A 50 1.25 6.83 6.48
C VAL A 50 1.86 8.23 6.53
N PRO A 51 1.57 9.04 7.58
CA PRO A 51 2.13 10.37 7.69
C PRO A 51 3.66 10.27 7.63
N LYS A 52 4.28 10.92 6.64
CA LYS A 52 5.73 11.13 6.68
C LYS A 52 6.00 11.93 7.95
N ARG A 53 6.88 11.42 8.83
CA ARG A 53 7.36 12.23 9.95
C ARG A 53 7.83 13.55 9.33
N LYS A 54 7.14 14.65 9.63
CA LYS A 54 7.62 15.97 9.27
C LYS A 54 8.97 16.08 9.96
N SER A 55 10.05 16.08 9.19
CA SER A 55 11.37 16.42 9.69
C SER A 55 11.28 17.89 10.12
N SER A 56 10.87 18.09 11.37
CA SER A 56 10.82 19.39 12.00
C SER A 56 12.26 19.73 12.40
N TRP A 57 13.06 20.15 11.43
CA TRP A 57 14.29 20.87 11.70
C TRP A 57 13.89 22.35 11.88
N TRP A 58 13.77 22.74 13.15
CA TRP A 58 13.81 24.12 13.63
C TRP A 58 15.13 24.30 14.38
#